data_AF-A0A3C0PDS3-F1
#
_entry.id   AF-A0A3C0PDS3-F1
#
_cell.length_a   1.000
_cell.length_b   1.000
_cell.length_c   1.000
_cell.angle_alpha   90.00
_cell.angle_beta   90.00
_cell.angle_gamma   90.00
#
_symmetry.space_group_name_H-M   'P 1'
#
loop_
_entity.id
_entity.type
_entity.pdbx_description
1 polymer ?
#
loop_
_entity_poly.entity_id
_entity_poly.type
_entity_poly.pdbx_seq_one_letter_code
_entity_poly.pdbx_strand_id
1 'polypeptide(L)' 'MKPQRKYFSAHSMRVALEDPLNRMAKDNSSDIMRLRRHLAFDRLLARLFSGHTKDLIVKGGYALELMN' A
#
# COMPACT_ATOMS: atom_id res chain seq x y z
N MET A 1 -13.41 -1.99 22.56
CA MET A 1 -12.46 -3.13 22.45
C MET A 1 -11.09 -2.59 22.08
N LYS A 2 -10.00 -2.97 22.77
CA LYS A 2 -8.65 -2.60 22.32
C LYS A 2 -8.33 -3.40 21.04
N PRO A 3 -7.80 -2.76 19.98
CA PRO A 3 -7.43 -3.48 18.78
C PRO A 3 -6.32 -4.49 19.09
N GLN A 4 -6.53 -5.75 18.71
CA GLN A 4 -5.53 -6.80 18.86
C GLN A 4 -4.35 -6.50 17.94
N ARG A 5 -3.12 -6.50 18.49
CA ARG A 5 -1.92 -6.27 17.68
C ARG A 5 -1.64 -7.49 16.82
N LYS A 6 -1.87 -7.37 15.51
CA LYS A 6 -1.60 -8.43 14.51
C LYS A 6 -0.10 -8.78 14.41
N TYR A 7 0.79 -7.84 14.72
CA TYR A 7 2.24 -8.01 14.63
C TYR A 7 2.91 -7.74 15.98
N PHE A 8 3.92 -8.54 16.30
CA PHE A 8 4.68 -8.45 17.56
C PHE A 8 5.44 -7.12 17.71
N SER A 9 6.04 -6.62 16.61
CA SER A 9 6.79 -5.37 16.59
C SER A 9 6.59 -4.60 15.27
N ALA A 10 6.98 -3.34 15.25
CA ALA A 10 7.01 -2.54 14.01
C ALA A 10 7.94 -3.15 12.94
N HIS A 11 9.05 -3.73 13.37
CA HIS A 11 9.97 -4.45 12.48
C HIS A 11 9.27 -5.68 11.85
N SER A 12 8.58 -6.48 12.65
CA SER A 12 7.82 -7.64 12.17
C SER A 12 6.75 -7.24 11.15
N MET A 13 6.07 -6.11 11.36
CA MET A 13 5.14 -5.55 10.39
C MET A 13 5.84 -5.17 9.08
N ARG A 14 7.01 -4.53 9.15
CA ARG A 14 7.78 -4.12 7.96
C ARG A 14 8.22 -5.34 7.14
N VAL A 15 8.76 -6.37 7.79
CA VAL A 15 9.16 -7.62 7.12
C VAL A 15 7.97 -8.25 6.40
N ALA A 16 6.84 -8.40 7.10
CA ALA A 16 5.62 -8.96 6.53
C ALA A 16 5.07 -8.16 5.31
N LEU A 17 5.42 -6.88 5.20
CA LEU A 17 5.06 -6.03 4.06
C LEU A 17 6.08 -6.08 2.93
N GLU A 18 7.38 -6.12 3.24
CA GLU A 18 8.45 -6.09 2.24
C GLU A 18 8.66 -7.44 1.55
N ASP A 19 8.51 -8.55 2.27
CA ASP A 19 8.75 -9.89 1.70
C ASP A 19 7.82 -10.21 0.51
N PRO A 20 6.51 -9.90 0.55
CA PRO A 20 5.65 -10.02 -0.63
C PRO A 20 6.11 -9.13 -1.79
N LEU A 21 6.49 -7.88 -1.54
CA LEU A 21 6.92 -6.96 -2.61
C LEU A 21 8.21 -7.47 -3.29
N ASN A 22 9.17 -7.95 -2.51
CA ASN A 22 10.41 -8.50 -3.05
C ASN A 22 10.15 -9.75 -3.91
N ARG A 23 9.21 -10.62 -3.49
CA ARG A 23 8.78 -11.77 -4.31
C ARG A 23 8.11 -11.33 -5.60
N MET A 24 7.14 -10.41 -5.54
CA MET A 24 6.47 -9.88 -6.72
C MET A 24 7.43 -9.21 -7.70
N ALA A 25 8.41 -8.44 -7.21
CA ALA A 25 9.43 -7.82 -8.05
C ALA A 25 10.25 -8.86 -8.80
N LYS A 26 10.65 -9.95 -8.11
CA LYS A 26 11.40 -11.05 -8.70
C LYS A 26 10.57 -11.83 -9.72
N ASP A 27 9.36 -12.23 -9.35
CA ASP A 27 8.51 -13.12 -10.15
C ASP A 27 8.03 -12.42 -11.43
N ASN A 28 7.75 -11.10 -11.35
CA ASN A 28 7.23 -10.32 -12.47
C ASN A 28 8.28 -9.45 -13.16
N SER A 29 9.58 -9.63 -12.85
CA SER A 29 10.68 -8.76 -13.33
C SER A 29 10.37 -7.26 -13.21
N SER A 30 9.64 -6.90 -12.14
CA SER A 30 9.11 -5.55 -11.93
C SER A 30 10.05 -4.74 -11.05
N ASP A 31 10.10 -3.42 -11.27
CA ASP A 31 10.88 -2.53 -10.41
C ASP A 31 10.29 -2.50 -8.99
N ILE A 32 11.09 -2.94 -8.01
CA ILE A 32 10.75 -2.94 -6.59
C ILE A 32 10.42 -1.54 -6.06
N MET A 33 11.04 -0.49 -6.59
CA MET A 33 10.72 0.89 -6.22
C MET A 33 9.31 1.29 -6.66
N ARG A 34 8.87 0.80 -7.82
CA ARG A 34 7.51 1.02 -8.29
C ARG A 34 6.50 0.35 -7.37
N LEU A 35 6.71 -0.91 -7.01
CA LEU A 35 5.85 -1.64 -6.08
C LEU A 35 5.77 -0.98 -4.69
N ARG A 36 6.91 -0.53 -4.16
CA ARG A 36 6.96 0.21 -2.87
C ARG A 36 6.18 1.52 -2.95
N ARG A 37 6.29 2.27 -4.06
CA ARG A 37 5.50 3.50 -4.27
C ARG A 37 4.00 3.22 -4.32
N HIS A 38 3.57 2.20 -5.07
CA HIS A 38 2.15 1.79 -5.10
C HIS A 38 1.64 1.47 -3.69
N LEU A 39 2.33 0.59 -2.95
CA LEU A 39 1.91 0.23 -1.59
C LEU A 39 1.82 1.46 -0.67
N ALA A 40 2.78 2.38 -0.75
CA ALA A 40 2.78 3.60 0.06
C ALA A 40 1.58 4.49 -0.29
N PHE A 41 1.31 4.68 -1.58
CA PHE A 41 0.17 5.46 -2.07
C PHE A 41 -1.16 4.80 -1.71
N ASP A 42 -1.35 3.51 -1.94
CA ASP A 42 -2.59 2.80 -1.59
C ASP A 42 -2.90 2.93 -0.09
N ARG A 43 -1.89 2.81 0.77
CA ARG A 43 -2.07 3.00 2.22
C ARG A 43 -2.38 4.45 2.58
N LEU A 44 -1.85 5.43 1.84
CA LEU A 44 -2.20 6.83 2.04
C LEU A 44 -3.65 7.09 1.63
N LEU A 45 -4.03 6.63 0.44
CA LEU A 45 -5.40 6.74 -0.07
C LEU A 45 -6.38 6.05 0.86
N ALA A 46 -6.11 4.82 1.28
CA ALA A 46 -6.97 4.11 2.23
C ALA A 46 -7.20 4.91 3.53
N ARG A 47 -6.20 5.64 4.03
CA ARG A 47 -6.36 6.51 5.20
C ARG A 47 -7.18 7.74 4.89
N LEU A 48 -6.86 8.44 3.81
CA LEU A 48 -7.61 9.62 3.37
C LEU A 48 -9.08 9.24 3.20
N PHE A 49 -9.37 8.21 2.41
CA PHE A 49 -10.70 7.74 2.06
C PHE A 49 -11.45 6.95 3.13
N SER A 50 -10.81 6.58 4.26
CA SER A 50 -11.49 5.87 5.37
C SER A 50 -12.50 6.72 6.16
N GLY A 51 -12.53 8.05 5.95
CA GLY A 51 -13.46 8.99 6.60
C GLY A 51 -14.48 9.63 5.66
N HIS A 52 -15.04 10.78 6.05
CA HIS A 52 -15.91 11.59 5.19
C HIS A 52 -15.12 12.24 4.06
N THR A 53 -15.03 11.55 2.93
CA THR A 53 -14.18 11.92 1.79
C THR A 53 -14.95 12.33 0.55
N LYS A 54 -16.10 12.97 0.76
CA LYS A 54 -16.93 13.44 -0.35
C LYS A 54 -16.23 14.49 -1.23
N ASP A 55 -15.16 15.12 -0.71
CA ASP A 55 -14.50 16.25 -1.38
C ASP A 55 -13.12 15.90 -1.98
N LEU A 56 -12.66 14.66 -1.86
CA LEU A 56 -11.36 14.24 -2.40
C LEU A 56 -11.56 13.30 -3.59
N ILE A 57 -10.87 13.59 -4.69
CA ILE A 57 -10.91 12.77 -5.91
C ILE A 57 -9.47 12.44 -6.30
N VAL A 58 -9.19 11.15 -6.50
CA VAL A 58 -7.92 10.69 -7.08
C VAL A 58 -7.93 11.01 -8.58
N LYS A 59 -6.88 11.69 -9.06
CA LYS A 59 -6.73 12.08 -10.47
C LYS A 59 -5.33 11.73 -10.98
N GLY A 60 -5.09 12.02 -12.26
CA GLY A 60 -3.78 11.87 -12.90
C GLY A 60 -3.41 10.42 -13.19
N GLY A 61 -2.10 10.16 -13.36
CA GLY A 61 -1.60 8.84 -13.75
C GLY A 61 -1.96 7.72 -12.76
N TYR A 62 -1.94 8.00 -11.46
CA TYR A 62 -2.30 6.98 -10.46
C TYR A 62 -3.78 6.57 -10.52
N ALA A 63 -4.67 7.50 -10.89
CA ALA A 63 -6.07 7.16 -11.10
C ALA A 63 -6.25 6.17 -12.26
N LEU A 64 -5.43 6.29 -13.32
CA LEU A 64 -5.43 5.34 -14.43
C LEU A 64 -4.85 3.98 -14.00
N GLU A 65 -3.82 3.97 -13.16
CA GLU A 65 -3.24 2.73 -12.64
C GLU A 65 -4.21 1.93 -11.76
N LEU A 66 -5.15 2.59 -11.06
CA LEU A 66 -6.20 1.93 -10.28
C LEU A 66 -7.35 1.35 -11.12
N MET A 67 -7.44 1.71 -12.41
CA MET A 67 -8.48 1.22 -13.32
C MET A 67 -8.07 -0.05 -14.11
N ASN A 68 -6.79 -0.44 -14.00
CA ASN A 68 -6.24 -1.66 -14.60
C ASN A 68 -6.29 -2.84 -13.63
#